data_AF-A0A7W0F2A3-F1
#
_entry.id   AF-A0A7W0F2A3-F1
#
_cell.length_a   1.000
_cell.length_b   1.000
_cell.length_c   1.000
_cell.angle_alpha   90.00
_cell.angle_beta   90.00
_cell.angle_gamma   90.00
#
_symmetry.space_group_name_H-M   'P 1'
#
loop_
_entity.id
_entity.type
_entity.pdbx_description
1 polymer ?
#
loop_
_entity_poly.entity_id
_entity_poly.type
_entity_poly.pdbx_seq_one_letter_code
_entity_poly.pdbx_strand_id
1 'polypeptide(L)'
;MKKPIIAMLCSTLICINAYAHFGMVIPSDDMVTKSDKKAISLRVQFIHPMEGAYMNMEKPLKFGVMSRGKTKDLLSTLKEKKVNGFSIWETDYAVRQPGDHIFYAEPRPYWEPSEDCFIIHYTKVIVNALGLEQGWDEEIGLKTEIVPLTRPYGLWTGNVFQGIVKVDGKAVPFAEIEVEYYNGRVEIKWPADPRITQLTKADANGVFTYAMPKAGWWGFAALNEDSKKMKHEGVEKSIELGAVLWIKTHDMK
;
A
#
# COMPACT_ATOMS: atom_id res chain seq x y z
N MET A 1 -49.70 -40.68 -20.23
CA MET A 1 -49.10 -39.38 -20.58
C MET A 1 -48.10 -39.00 -19.50
N LYS A 2 -46.79 -39.08 -19.78
CA LYS A 2 -45.72 -38.77 -18.82
C LYS A 2 -45.32 -37.30 -19.00
N LYS A 3 -45.45 -36.47 -17.96
CA LYS A 3 -45.00 -35.07 -17.97
C LYS A 3 -43.48 -35.03 -17.69
N PRO A 4 -42.67 -34.26 -18.44
CA PRO A 4 -41.26 -34.10 -18.14
C PRO A 4 -41.09 -33.14 -16.95
N ILE A 5 -40.26 -33.53 -15.99
CA ILE A 5 -39.79 -32.68 -14.90
C ILE A 5 -38.59 -31.90 -15.45
N ILE A 6 -38.75 -30.60 -15.62
CA ILE A 6 -37.65 -29.69 -15.94
C ILE A 6 -36.91 -29.40 -14.63
N ALA A 7 -35.73 -30.00 -14.46
CA ALA A 7 -34.83 -29.68 -13.37
C ALA A 7 -34.14 -28.34 -13.69
N MET A 8 -34.59 -27.28 -13.01
CA MET A 8 -33.96 -25.97 -13.06
C MET A 8 -32.65 -26.02 -12.26
N LEU A 9 -31.54 -26.11 -12.98
CA LEU A 9 -30.20 -26.06 -12.40
C LEU A 9 -29.92 -24.61 -11.97
N CYS A 10 -30.14 -24.31 -10.69
CA CYS A 10 -29.72 -23.03 -10.09
C CYS A 10 -28.19 -23.01 -10.02
N SER A 11 -27.55 -22.37 -10.99
CA SER A 11 -26.14 -21.97 -10.89
C SER A 11 -26.01 -20.89 -9.82
N THR A 12 -25.64 -21.27 -8.61
CA THR A 12 -25.23 -20.33 -7.57
C THR A 12 -23.92 -19.68 -8.02
N LEU A 13 -23.99 -18.44 -8.51
CA LEU A 13 -22.81 -17.59 -8.62
C LEU A 13 -22.27 -17.37 -7.21
N ILE A 14 -21.15 -18.02 -6.90
CA ILE A 14 -20.35 -17.71 -5.72
C ILE A 14 -19.72 -16.35 -6.02
N CYS A 15 -20.22 -15.29 -5.40
CA CYS A 15 -19.51 -14.01 -5.37
C CYS A 15 -18.28 -14.22 -4.49
N ILE A 16 -17.14 -14.47 -5.13
CA ILE A 16 -15.84 -14.34 -4.50
C ILE A 16 -15.64 -12.84 -4.26
N ASN A 17 -15.66 -12.44 -2.99
CA ASN A 17 -15.25 -11.10 -2.60
C ASN A 17 -13.76 -10.98 -2.94
N ALA A 18 -13.42 -10.20 -3.96
CA ALA A 18 -12.05 -9.77 -4.19
C ALA A 18 -11.74 -8.68 -3.17
N TYR A 19 -10.90 -9.02 -2.18
CA TYR A 19 -10.46 -8.07 -1.17
C TYR A 19 -9.18 -7.41 -1.65
N ALA A 20 -9.10 -6.08 -1.54
CA ALA A 20 -7.92 -5.37 -1.98
C ALA A 20 -6.69 -5.74 -1.16
N HIS A 21 -5.62 -6.05 -1.85
CA HIS A 21 -4.35 -6.46 -1.28
C HIS A 21 -3.48 -5.23 -1.00
N PHE A 22 -2.87 -5.11 0.17
CA PHE A 22 -1.96 -3.99 0.44
C PHE A 22 -0.62 -4.43 0.99
N GLY A 23 0.43 -4.13 0.23
CA GLY A 23 1.78 -4.01 0.80
C GLY A 23 1.81 -2.82 1.74
N MET A 24 2.42 -2.99 2.91
CA MET A 24 2.47 -1.95 3.93
C MET A 24 3.88 -1.73 4.42
N VAL A 25 4.23 -0.45 4.60
CA VAL A 25 5.37 0.01 5.40
C VAL A 25 4.81 1.04 6.37
N ILE A 26 4.56 0.65 7.61
CA ILE A 26 3.95 1.52 8.62
C ILE A 26 5.00 1.88 9.68
N PRO A 27 5.37 3.17 9.79
CA PRO A 27 6.24 3.64 10.84
C PRO A 27 5.44 3.84 12.13
N SER A 28 6.13 3.79 13.27
CA SER A 28 5.57 4.19 14.56
C SER A 28 5.07 5.63 14.58
N ASP A 29 5.67 6.51 13.77
CA ASP A 29 5.20 7.88 13.57
C ASP A 29 5.55 8.40 12.17
N ASP A 30 4.75 9.32 11.64
CA ASP A 30 4.95 10.00 10.36
C ASP A 30 5.78 11.29 10.49
N MET A 31 5.98 11.77 11.71
CA MET A 31 6.83 12.90 12.03
C MET A 31 7.71 12.62 13.26
N VAL A 32 8.99 12.99 13.19
CA VAL A 32 9.94 12.94 14.31
C VAL A 32 10.44 14.35 14.59
N THR A 33 9.97 14.96 15.67
CA THR A 33 10.33 16.33 16.06
C THR A 33 11.60 16.37 16.91
N LYS A 34 12.04 17.57 17.32
CA LYS A 34 13.24 17.75 18.17
C LYS A 34 13.07 17.14 19.56
N SER A 35 11.88 17.13 20.14
CA SER A 35 11.61 16.54 21.46
C SER A 35 11.51 15.02 21.46
N ASP A 36 11.29 14.42 20.30
CA ASP A 36 11.01 12.97 20.21
C ASP A 36 12.27 12.12 20.31
N LYS A 37 12.09 10.83 20.59
CA LYS A 37 13.15 9.85 20.40
C LYS A 37 13.54 9.82 18.92
N LYS A 38 14.84 9.85 18.64
CA LYS A 38 15.39 9.83 17.26
C LYS A 38 15.44 8.41 16.69
N ALA A 39 14.38 7.66 16.92
CA ALA A 39 14.24 6.29 16.48
C ALA A 39 12.77 6.04 16.14
N ILE A 40 12.52 5.41 15.00
CA ILE A 40 11.19 4.94 14.60
C ILE A 40 11.27 3.44 14.39
N SER A 41 10.24 2.72 14.81
CA SER A 41 10.04 1.34 14.35
C SER A 41 9.25 1.35 13.05
N LEU A 42 9.51 0.37 12.20
CA LEU A 42 8.85 0.16 10.91
C LEU A 42 8.31 -1.26 10.90
N ARG A 43 7.04 -1.40 10.55
CA ARG A 43 6.39 -2.68 10.27
C ARG A 43 6.16 -2.82 8.78
N VAL A 44 6.62 -3.93 8.22
CA VAL A 44 6.43 -4.31 6.82
C VAL A 44 5.57 -5.56 6.77
N GLN A 45 4.42 -5.48 6.12
CA GLN A 45 3.41 -6.54 6.13
C GLN A 45 2.57 -6.52 4.85
N PHE A 46 1.83 -7.61 4.61
CA PHE A 46 0.88 -7.75 3.52
C PHE A 46 -0.48 -8.15 4.09
N ILE A 47 -1.49 -7.28 3.98
CA ILE A 47 -2.80 -7.45 4.64
C ILE A 47 -3.94 -6.91 3.76
N HIS A 48 -5.18 -7.19 4.17
CA HIS A 48 -6.39 -6.43 3.84
C HIS A 48 -6.60 -5.38 4.96
N PRO A 49 -6.22 -4.10 4.76
CA PRO A 49 -6.08 -3.13 5.85
C PRO A 49 -7.35 -2.84 6.64
N MET A 50 -8.47 -2.77 5.94
CA MET A 50 -9.75 -2.40 6.55
C MET A 50 -10.37 -3.54 7.36
N GLU A 51 -10.15 -4.77 6.91
CA GLU A 51 -10.68 -5.99 7.53
C GLU A 51 -9.73 -6.59 8.56
N GLY A 52 -8.44 -6.26 8.47
CA GLY A 52 -7.40 -6.76 9.38
C GLY A 52 -7.00 -8.21 9.11
N ALA A 53 -7.31 -8.74 7.92
CA ALA A 53 -6.89 -10.08 7.50
C ALA A 53 -5.45 -10.04 6.99
N TYR A 54 -4.64 -10.99 7.44
CA TYR A 54 -3.21 -11.06 7.16
C TYR A 54 -2.90 -12.14 6.11
N MET A 55 -1.83 -11.92 5.36
CA MET A 55 -1.20 -12.91 4.49
C MET A 55 0.25 -13.12 4.87
N ASN A 56 0.82 -14.26 4.47
CA ASN A 56 2.25 -14.49 4.69
C ASN A 56 3.07 -13.60 3.78
N MET A 57 3.88 -12.71 4.37
CA MET A 57 4.83 -11.92 3.62
C MET A 57 6.21 -12.58 3.67
N GLU A 58 6.67 -13.09 2.52
CA GLU A 58 8.07 -13.47 2.38
C GLU A 58 9.01 -12.27 2.58
N LYS A 59 10.28 -12.54 2.89
CA LYS A 59 11.27 -11.47 3.04
C LYS A 59 11.33 -10.64 1.75
N PRO A 60 11.17 -9.30 1.81
CA PRO A 60 11.22 -8.44 0.63
C PRO A 60 12.49 -8.66 -0.20
N LEU A 61 12.41 -8.39 -1.50
CA LEU A 61 13.59 -8.37 -2.38
C LEU A 61 14.45 -7.13 -2.13
N LYS A 62 13.80 -5.99 -1.84
CA LYS A 62 14.46 -4.76 -1.41
C LYS A 62 13.67 -4.13 -0.27
N PHE A 63 14.41 -3.57 0.68
CA PHE A 63 13.86 -2.71 1.71
C PHE A 63 14.89 -1.64 2.03
N GLY A 64 14.49 -0.37 2.00
CA GLY A 64 15.44 0.72 2.14
C GLY A 64 14.78 2.03 2.52
N VAL A 65 15.63 3.05 2.62
CA VAL A 65 15.22 4.43 2.84
C VAL A 65 15.96 5.35 1.88
N MET A 66 15.26 6.28 1.26
CA MET A 66 15.83 7.39 0.51
C MET A 66 15.70 8.68 1.29
N SER A 67 16.76 9.48 1.36
CA SER A 67 16.72 10.82 1.93
C SER A 67 17.77 11.70 1.26
N ARG A 68 17.34 12.87 0.76
CA ARG A 68 18.18 13.82 0.01
C ARG A 68 18.88 13.16 -1.18
N GLY A 69 18.12 12.44 -2.01
CA GLY A 69 18.63 11.70 -3.18
C GLY A 69 19.60 10.56 -2.87
N LYS A 70 19.79 10.16 -1.60
CA LYS A 70 20.67 9.05 -1.22
C LYS A 70 19.85 7.88 -0.66
N THR A 71 20.01 6.72 -1.27
CA THR A 71 19.40 5.47 -0.81
C THR A 71 20.31 4.74 0.17
N LYS A 72 19.71 4.16 1.21
CA LYS A 72 20.37 3.25 2.14
C LYS A 72 19.58 1.94 2.19
N ASP A 73 20.27 0.83 1.96
CA ASP A 73 19.74 -0.52 2.13
C ASP A 73 19.52 -0.84 3.62
N LEU A 74 18.33 -1.36 3.93
CA LEU A 74 17.89 -1.78 5.25
C LEU A 74 17.41 -3.25 5.26
N LEU A 75 17.57 -3.99 4.17
CA LEU A 75 17.03 -5.36 4.02
C LEU A 75 17.60 -6.33 5.08
N SER A 76 18.86 -6.17 5.44
CA SER A 76 19.52 -6.96 6.47
C SER A 76 19.05 -6.65 7.89
N THR A 77 18.38 -5.50 8.10
CA THR A 77 17.90 -5.07 9.43
C THR A 77 16.50 -5.60 9.74
N LEU A 78 15.78 -6.12 8.74
CA LEU A 78 14.46 -6.72 8.91
C LEU A 78 14.56 -8.00 9.75
N LYS A 79 13.73 -8.07 10.79
CA LYS A 79 13.53 -9.24 11.64
C LYS A 79 12.13 -9.78 11.38
N GLU A 80 12.04 -11.08 11.13
CA GLU A 80 10.74 -11.74 10.99
C GLU A 80 10.00 -11.73 12.33
N LYS A 81 8.68 -11.56 12.26
CA LYS A 81 7.76 -11.72 13.37
C LYS A 81 6.49 -12.40 12.89
N LYS A 82 5.81 -13.11 13.79
CA LYS A 82 4.51 -13.72 13.52
C LYS A 82 3.40 -12.89 14.16
N VAL A 83 2.38 -12.56 13.38
CA VAL A 83 1.13 -11.96 13.85
C VAL A 83 -0.02 -12.81 13.34
N ASN A 84 -0.86 -13.32 14.24
CA ASN A 84 -1.94 -14.26 13.90
C ASN A 84 -1.48 -15.48 13.08
N GLY A 85 -0.24 -15.94 13.28
CA GLY A 85 0.37 -17.04 12.52
C GLY A 85 1.03 -16.65 11.18
N PHE A 86 0.82 -15.42 10.71
CA PHE A 86 1.35 -14.92 9.45
C PHE A 86 2.71 -14.21 9.62
N SER A 87 3.62 -14.41 8.66
CA SER A 87 4.92 -13.72 8.63
C SER A 87 4.77 -12.25 8.28
N ILE A 88 5.33 -11.39 9.13
CA ILE A 88 5.56 -9.97 8.90
C ILE A 88 7.02 -9.64 9.23
N TRP A 89 7.45 -8.42 8.92
CA TRP A 89 8.81 -7.96 9.20
C TRP A 89 8.80 -6.68 10.01
N GLU A 90 9.70 -6.56 10.98
CA GLU A 90 9.89 -5.35 11.78
C GLU A 90 11.36 -4.93 11.76
N THR A 91 11.61 -3.62 11.85
CA THR A 91 12.95 -3.08 12.06
C THR A 91 12.88 -1.73 12.76
N ASP A 92 14.00 -1.31 13.36
CA ASP A 92 14.15 0.01 13.95
C ASP A 92 15.11 0.84 13.11
N TYR A 93 14.78 2.11 12.93
CA TYR A 93 15.59 3.07 12.19
C TYR A 93 15.94 4.26 13.09
N ALA A 94 17.24 4.49 13.27
CA ALA A 94 17.74 5.67 13.97
C ALA A 94 17.79 6.87 13.02
N VAL A 95 17.02 7.91 13.32
CA VAL A 95 16.98 9.18 12.59
C VAL A 95 18.25 9.97 12.90
N ARG A 96 19.12 10.10 11.90
CA ARG A 96 20.44 10.75 12.06
C ARG A 96 20.54 12.14 11.44
N GLN A 97 19.63 12.47 10.52
CA GLN A 97 19.66 13.74 9.80
C GLN A 97 18.26 14.32 9.64
N PRO A 98 18.11 15.66 9.59
CA PRO A 98 16.85 16.29 9.21
C PRO A 98 16.51 16.04 7.74
N GLY A 99 15.23 16.04 7.41
CA GLY A 99 14.72 15.90 6.04
C GLY A 99 13.65 14.83 5.95
N ASP A 100 13.08 14.67 4.77
CA ASP A 100 12.14 13.60 4.54
C ASP A 100 12.87 12.29 4.26
N HIS A 101 12.32 11.22 4.81
CA HIS A 101 12.81 9.86 4.69
C HIS A 101 11.73 9.04 4.03
N ILE A 102 11.95 8.65 2.77
CA ILE A 102 11.03 7.78 2.05
C ILE A 102 11.47 6.33 2.27
N PHE A 103 10.75 5.61 3.12
CA PHE A 103 10.94 4.19 3.30
C PHE A 103 10.19 3.43 2.22
N TYR A 104 10.81 2.40 1.67
CA TYR A 104 10.23 1.65 0.56
C TYR A 104 10.49 0.15 0.67
N ALA A 105 9.59 -0.64 0.09
CA ALA A 105 9.70 -2.08 -0.04
C ALA A 105 9.35 -2.54 -1.46
N GLU A 106 10.19 -3.42 -2.01
CA GLU A 106 9.89 -4.25 -3.17
C GLU A 106 9.67 -5.68 -2.65
N PRO A 107 8.43 -6.20 -2.63
CA PRO A 107 8.14 -7.51 -2.08
C PRO A 107 8.64 -8.61 -3.03
N ARG A 108 8.68 -9.85 -2.55
CA ARG A 108 8.64 -10.99 -3.46
C ARG A 108 7.25 -11.08 -4.08
N PRO A 109 7.13 -11.49 -5.36
CA PRO A 109 5.83 -11.70 -5.99
C PRO A 109 4.99 -12.67 -5.16
N TYR A 110 3.76 -12.28 -4.87
CA TYR A 110 2.79 -13.11 -4.18
C TYR A 110 1.88 -13.77 -5.21
N TRP A 111 1.74 -15.09 -5.18
CA TRP A 111 0.75 -15.78 -6.01
C TRP A 111 -0.62 -15.66 -5.34
N GLU A 112 -1.58 -15.02 -6.01
CA GLU A 112 -2.97 -14.91 -5.55
C GLU A 112 -3.86 -15.91 -6.31
N PRO A 113 -4.20 -17.06 -5.72
CA PRO A 113 -4.93 -18.11 -6.40
C PRO A 113 -6.34 -17.71 -6.84
N SER A 114 -7.00 -16.80 -6.11
CA SER A 114 -8.36 -16.36 -6.43
C SER A 114 -8.43 -15.43 -7.64
N GLU A 115 -7.33 -14.71 -7.92
CA GLU A 115 -7.20 -13.79 -9.06
C GLU A 115 -6.37 -14.38 -10.22
N ASP A 116 -5.78 -15.56 -10.02
CA ASP A 116 -4.95 -16.27 -11.01
C ASP A 116 -3.77 -15.42 -11.54
N CYS A 117 -3.19 -14.58 -10.68
CA CYS A 117 -2.10 -13.67 -11.02
C CYS A 117 -1.03 -13.57 -9.92
N PHE A 118 0.08 -12.92 -10.24
CA PHE A 118 1.06 -12.51 -9.24
C PHE A 118 0.87 -11.05 -8.84
N ILE A 119 0.90 -10.77 -7.55
CA ILE A 119 0.80 -9.41 -7.00
C ILE A 119 2.18 -8.93 -6.56
N ILE A 120 2.56 -7.73 -7.00
CA ILE A 120 3.79 -7.03 -6.58
C ILE A 120 3.46 -5.59 -6.18
N HIS A 121 3.30 -5.36 -4.88
CA HIS A 121 2.96 -4.05 -4.32
C HIS A 121 4.21 -3.29 -3.87
N TYR A 122 4.70 -2.40 -4.74
CA TYR A 122 5.80 -1.48 -4.48
C TYR A 122 5.32 -0.41 -3.50
N THR A 123 5.77 -0.53 -2.25
CA THR A 123 5.19 0.24 -1.15
C THR A 123 6.12 1.33 -0.69
N LYS A 124 5.58 2.54 -0.44
CA LYS A 124 6.27 3.68 0.14
C LYS A 124 5.54 4.24 1.37
N VAL A 125 6.30 4.87 2.25
CA VAL A 125 5.82 5.80 3.29
C VAL A 125 6.86 6.90 3.48
N ILE A 126 6.41 8.12 3.72
CA ILE A 126 7.28 9.27 3.96
C ILE A 126 7.20 9.65 5.43
N VAL A 127 8.36 9.78 6.09
CA VAL A 127 8.48 10.27 7.46
C VAL A 127 9.27 11.58 7.46
N ASN A 128 8.70 12.63 8.03
CA ASN A 128 9.44 13.88 8.23
C ASN A 128 10.36 13.75 9.46
N ALA A 129 11.63 14.06 9.28
CA ALA A 129 12.57 14.13 10.39
C ALA A 129 13.02 15.58 10.66
N LEU A 130 12.84 15.99 11.92
CA LEU A 130 13.39 17.20 12.52
C LEU A 130 12.97 18.51 11.85
N GLY A 131 11.82 18.50 11.17
CA GLY A 131 11.16 19.69 10.64
C GLY A 131 11.76 20.26 9.36
N LEU A 132 12.75 19.59 8.75
CA LEU A 132 13.21 19.95 7.41
C LEU A 132 12.32 19.25 6.39
N GLU A 133 11.62 20.03 5.58
CA GLU A 133 10.68 19.55 4.55
C GLU A 133 11.39 19.53 3.20
N GLN A 134 12.13 18.46 2.93
CA GLN A 134 12.92 18.30 1.72
C GLN A 134 12.91 16.83 1.30
N GLY A 135 12.43 16.59 0.08
CA GLY A 135 12.51 15.30 -0.60
C GLY A 135 11.25 14.44 -0.49
N TRP A 136 10.18 14.91 0.13
CA TRP A 136 8.91 14.17 0.23
C TRP A 136 8.24 13.88 -1.12
N ASP A 137 8.57 14.66 -2.15
CA ASP A 137 8.11 14.57 -3.54
C ASP A 137 9.16 13.94 -4.48
N GLU A 138 10.28 13.42 -3.95
CA GLU A 138 11.30 12.75 -4.77
C GLU A 138 10.82 11.36 -5.25
N GLU A 139 11.17 11.04 -6.50
CA GLU A 139 11.01 9.70 -7.07
C GLU A 139 12.15 8.78 -6.60
N ILE A 140 11.81 7.54 -6.24
CA ILE A 140 12.82 6.52 -5.86
C ILE A 140 13.30 5.75 -7.10
N GLY A 141 12.52 5.74 -8.17
CA GLY A 141 12.76 4.93 -9.36
C GLY A 141 12.26 3.48 -9.21
N LEU A 142 11.16 3.29 -8.47
CA LEU A 142 10.50 1.98 -8.40
C LEU A 142 9.82 1.65 -9.73
N LYS A 143 9.52 0.37 -9.97
CA LYS A 143 8.80 -0.07 -11.18
C LYS A 143 7.46 0.64 -11.34
N THR A 144 6.75 0.81 -10.23
CA THR A 144 5.56 1.64 -10.12
C THR A 144 5.64 2.41 -8.79
N GLU A 145 5.24 3.68 -8.77
CA GLU A 145 5.20 4.49 -7.54
C GLU A 145 4.18 5.63 -7.61
N ILE A 146 3.68 6.04 -6.44
CA ILE A 146 2.91 7.28 -6.28
C ILE A 146 3.86 8.39 -5.81
N VAL A 147 3.91 9.50 -6.53
CA VAL A 147 4.63 10.72 -6.14
C VAL A 147 3.64 11.69 -5.50
N PRO A 148 3.80 12.08 -4.22
CA PRO A 148 2.89 13.03 -3.59
C PRO A 148 2.93 14.40 -4.27
N LEU A 149 1.77 15.02 -4.46
CA LEU A 149 1.61 16.46 -4.77
C LEU A 149 1.20 17.25 -3.53
N THR A 150 0.63 16.57 -2.53
CA THR A 150 0.35 17.13 -1.21
C THR A 150 1.34 16.57 -0.21
N ARG A 151 1.82 17.42 0.71
CA ARG A 151 2.73 17.02 1.78
C ARG A 151 2.12 15.87 2.61
N PRO A 152 2.75 14.69 2.67
CA PRO A 152 2.10 13.46 3.13
C PRO A 152 1.98 13.32 4.66
N TYR A 153 2.70 14.14 5.44
CA TYR A 153 2.70 14.14 6.91
C TYR A 153 2.03 15.39 7.52
N GLY A 154 1.36 16.21 6.71
CA GLY A 154 0.74 17.48 7.13
C GLY A 154 -0.79 17.50 7.04
N LEU A 155 -1.44 16.33 7.08
CA LEU A 155 -2.85 16.18 6.72
C LEU A 155 -3.75 16.13 7.94
N TRP A 156 -4.68 17.08 8.02
CA TRP A 156 -5.81 17.04 8.94
C TRP A 156 -6.98 16.27 8.33
N THR A 157 -7.86 15.72 9.15
CA THR A 157 -9.12 15.12 8.70
C THR A 157 -9.91 16.11 7.85
N GLY A 158 -10.36 15.69 6.67
CA GLY A 158 -11.03 16.55 5.69
C GLY A 158 -10.09 17.29 4.73
N ASN A 159 -8.77 17.28 4.96
CA ASN A 159 -7.82 17.71 3.92
C ASN A 159 -7.87 16.75 2.73
N VAL A 160 -7.48 17.30 1.59
CA VAL A 160 -7.34 16.57 0.34
C VAL A 160 -5.88 16.18 0.15
N PHE A 161 -5.64 14.92 -0.19
CA PHE A 161 -4.36 14.43 -0.70
C PHE A 161 -4.43 14.31 -2.23
N GLN A 162 -3.35 14.72 -2.89
CA GLN A 162 -3.12 14.48 -4.30
C GLN A 162 -1.79 13.77 -4.51
N GLY A 163 -1.76 12.88 -5.50
CA GLY A 163 -0.54 12.19 -5.93
C GLY A 163 -0.57 11.87 -7.43
N ILE A 164 0.60 11.69 -8.03
CA ILE A 164 0.79 11.25 -9.41
C ILE A 164 1.14 9.76 -9.41
N VAL A 165 0.37 8.94 -10.11
CA VAL A 165 0.71 7.53 -10.35
C VAL A 165 1.74 7.44 -11.47
N LYS A 166 2.82 6.69 -11.25
CA LYS A 166 3.85 6.45 -12.26
C LYS A 166 4.18 4.96 -12.43
N VAL A 167 4.39 4.54 -13.66
CA VAL A 167 4.99 3.24 -14.03
C VAL A 167 6.20 3.51 -14.92
N ASP A 168 7.33 2.88 -14.62
CA ASP A 168 8.62 3.10 -15.31
C ASP A 168 8.98 4.59 -15.43
N GLY A 169 8.71 5.37 -14.37
CA GLY A 169 8.96 6.81 -14.29
C GLY A 169 7.99 7.70 -15.08
N LYS A 170 6.99 7.12 -15.76
CA LYS A 170 6.00 7.85 -16.57
C LYS A 170 4.66 7.91 -15.88
N ALA A 171 4.00 9.08 -15.93
CA ALA A 171 2.66 9.24 -15.37
C ALA A 171 1.64 8.31 -16.07
N VAL A 172 0.74 7.72 -15.28
CA VAL A 172 -0.28 6.79 -15.78
C VAL A 172 -1.65 7.49 -15.78
N PRO A 173 -2.18 7.87 -16.95
CA PRO A 173 -3.49 8.51 -17.03
C PRO A 173 -4.60 7.53 -16.66
N PHE A 174 -5.63 8.03 -15.97
CA PHE A 174 -6.83 7.24 -15.63
C PHE A 174 -6.57 5.96 -14.84
N ALA A 175 -5.41 5.84 -14.19
CA ALA A 175 -5.10 4.75 -13.27
C ALA A 175 -6.22 4.61 -12.24
N GLU A 176 -6.55 3.37 -11.88
CA GLU A 176 -7.46 3.04 -10.79
C GLU A 176 -6.66 2.96 -9.49
N ILE A 177 -7.16 3.62 -8.44
CA ILE A 177 -6.53 3.69 -7.13
C ILE A 177 -7.52 3.19 -6.10
N GLU A 178 -7.19 2.04 -5.53
CA GLU A 178 -7.88 1.50 -4.37
C GLU A 178 -7.40 2.22 -3.11
N VAL A 179 -8.34 2.55 -2.23
CA VAL A 179 -8.10 3.33 -1.04
C VAL A 179 -8.72 2.64 0.16
N GLU A 180 -7.87 2.34 1.15
CA GLU A 180 -8.30 1.71 2.40
C GLU A 180 -7.76 2.42 3.63
N TYR A 181 -8.55 2.38 4.69
CA TYR A 181 -8.13 2.80 6.02
C TYR A 181 -7.51 1.61 6.75
N TYR A 182 -6.34 1.80 7.34
CA TYR A 182 -5.74 0.75 8.17
C TYR A 182 -6.43 0.65 9.52
N ASN A 183 -7.31 -0.33 9.60
CA ASN A 183 -8.10 -0.64 10.76
C ASN A 183 -7.31 -1.57 11.70
N GLY A 184 -6.32 -1.02 12.41
CA GLY A 184 -5.43 -1.79 13.30
C GLY A 184 -6.12 -2.50 14.49
N ARG A 185 -7.44 -2.32 14.65
CA ARG A 185 -8.34 -3.07 15.54
C ARG A 185 -9.65 -3.28 14.80
N VAL A 186 -10.13 -4.51 14.66
CA VAL A 186 -11.36 -4.85 13.90
C VAL A 186 -12.62 -4.40 14.68
N GLU A 187 -12.80 -3.10 14.84
CA GLU A 187 -13.92 -2.50 15.60
C GLU A 187 -14.92 -1.75 14.71
N ILE A 188 -14.59 -1.55 13.43
CA ILE A 188 -15.46 -0.83 12.50
C ILE A 188 -16.29 -1.84 11.70
N LYS A 189 -17.62 -1.69 11.73
CA LYS A 189 -18.56 -2.44 10.89
C LYS A 189 -18.85 -1.67 9.60
N TRP A 190 -18.85 -2.39 8.49
CA TRP A 190 -19.03 -1.82 7.16
C TRP A 190 -20.45 -2.09 6.64
N PRO A 191 -21.14 -1.09 6.09
CA PRO A 191 -22.50 -1.28 5.58
C PRO A 191 -22.53 -1.86 4.14
N ALA A 192 -21.40 -1.81 3.41
CA ALA A 192 -21.25 -2.35 2.06
C ALA A 192 -19.77 -2.43 1.65
N ASP A 193 -19.43 -3.36 0.75
CA ASP A 193 -18.05 -3.62 0.30
C ASP A 193 -17.33 -2.41 -0.34
N PRO A 194 -17.97 -1.54 -1.14
CA PRO A 194 -17.31 -0.34 -1.67
C PRO A 194 -16.93 0.71 -0.60
N ARG A 195 -17.31 0.49 0.66
CA ARG A 195 -16.84 1.29 1.80
C ARG A 195 -15.67 0.65 2.53
N ILE A 196 -15.36 -0.60 2.23
CA ILE A 196 -14.16 -1.32 2.69
C ILE A 196 -13.00 -0.83 1.80
N THR A 197 -13.05 -1.20 0.53
CA THR A 197 -12.16 -0.73 -0.52
C THR A 197 -12.85 0.36 -1.32
N GLN A 198 -12.37 1.60 -1.18
CA GLN A 198 -12.86 2.71 -1.97
C GLN A 198 -12.06 2.83 -3.27
N LEU A 199 -12.69 3.31 -4.34
CA LEU A 199 -12.04 3.45 -5.64
C LEU A 199 -12.08 4.91 -6.10
N THR A 200 -10.92 5.43 -6.50
CA THR A 200 -10.80 6.69 -7.23
C THR A 200 -9.98 6.49 -8.50
N LYS A 201 -10.06 7.46 -9.43
CA LYS A 201 -9.29 7.43 -10.68
C LYS A 201 -8.41 8.64 -10.81
N ALA A 202 -7.25 8.45 -11.42
CA ALA A 202 -6.42 9.55 -11.85
C ALA A 202 -7.03 10.30 -13.04
N ASP A 203 -6.59 11.53 -13.27
CA ASP A 203 -6.89 12.31 -14.47
C ASP A 203 -5.96 11.96 -15.64
N ALA A 204 -6.03 12.73 -16.72
CA ALA A 204 -5.20 12.53 -17.92
C ALA A 204 -3.69 12.79 -17.69
N ASN A 205 -3.30 13.41 -16.58
CA ASN A 205 -1.91 13.62 -16.17
C ASN A 205 -1.45 12.59 -15.13
N GLY A 206 -2.29 11.60 -14.81
CA GLY A 206 -2.03 10.61 -13.78
C GLY A 206 -2.18 11.14 -12.35
N VAL A 207 -2.80 12.31 -12.17
CA VAL A 207 -3.08 12.89 -10.85
C VAL A 207 -4.38 12.33 -10.30
N PHE A 208 -4.34 11.76 -9.10
CA PHE A 208 -5.56 11.42 -8.36
C PHE A 208 -5.74 12.33 -7.15
N THR A 209 -6.97 12.39 -6.65
CA THR A 209 -7.37 13.23 -5.53
C THR A 209 -8.26 12.44 -4.58
N TYR A 210 -8.02 12.54 -3.28
CA TYR A 210 -8.84 11.89 -2.26
C TYR A 210 -8.88 12.71 -0.97
N ALA A 211 -10.05 12.76 -0.31
CA ALA A 211 -10.22 13.43 0.98
C ALA A 211 -10.39 12.39 2.09
N MET A 212 -9.53 12.43 3.11
CA MET A 212 -9.55 11.43 4.18
C MET A 212 -10.58 11.82 5.25
N PRO A 213 -11.67 11.03 5.44
CA PRO A 213 -12.76 11.39 6.35
C PRO A 213 -12.48 11.09 7.83
N LYS A 214 -11.34 10.44 8.15
CA LYS A 214 -11.01 9.99 9.50
C LYS A 214 -9.50 10.05 9.75
N ALA A 215 -9.11 10.47 10.95
CA ALA A 215 -7.73 10.36 11.40
C ALA A 215 -7.24 8.90 11.48
N GLY A 216 -6.00 8.66 11.09
CA GLY A 216 -5.32 7.37 11.04
C GLY A 216 -4.57 7.16 9.73
N TRP A 217 -4.11 5.93 9.50
CA TRP A 217 -3.35 5.56 8.32
C TRP A 217 -4.27 5.20 7.15
N TRP A 218 -4.01 5.78 5.99
CA TRP A 218 -4.71 5.52 4.73
C TRP A 218 -3.70 5.03 3.69
N GLY A 219 -4.07 3.94 3.02
CA GLY A 219 -3.30 3.33 1.95
C GLY A 219 -3.93 3.65 0.60
N PHE A 220 -3.10 3.97 -0.37
CA PHE A 220 -3.47 4.17 -1.77
C PHE A 220 -2.72 3.12 -2.59
N ALA A 221 -3.41 2.23 -3.27
CA ALA A 221 -2.83 1.24 -4.17
C ALA A 221 -3.29 1.54 -5.60
N ALA A 222 -2.40 2.13 -6.41
CA ALA A 222 -2.67 2.34 -7.82
C ALA A 222 -2.29 1.08 -8.61
N LEU A 223 -3.30 0.36 -9.10
CA LEU A 223 -3.13 -0.94 -9.75
C LEU A 223 -2.81 -0.78 -11.23
N ASN A 224 -1.86 -1.57 -11.71
CA ASN A 224 -1.38 -1.60 -13.09
C ASN A 224 -1.03 -3.05 -13.45
N GLU A 225 -0.97 -3.36 -14.75
CA GLU A 225 -0.48 -4.67 -15.22
C GLU A 225 0.96 -4.54 -15.73
N ASP A 226 1.86 -5.45 -15.33
CA ASP A 226 3.19 -5.50 -15.95
C ASP A 226 3.09 -6.01 -17.39
N SER A 227 3.86 -5.39 -18.27
CA SER A 227 4.15 -5.89 -19.62
C SER A 227 4.73 -7.32 -19.63
N LYS A 228 5.38 -7.74 -18.53
CA LYS A 228 5.97 -9.06 -18.35
C LYS A 228 4.99 -10.02 -17.69
N LYS A 229 5.18 -11.30 -17.98
CA LYS A 229 4.49 -12.41 -17.33
C LYS A 229 5.45 -13.23 -16.50
N MET A 230 4.89 -14.02 -15.58
CA MET A 230 5.64 -14.94 -14.74
C MET A 230 5.07 -16.36 -14.85
N LYS A 231 5.95 -17.35 -14.94
CA LYS A 231 5.51 -18.76 -14.96
C LYS A 231 5.07 -19.22 -13.58
N HIS A 232 3.88 -19.78 -13.51
CA HIS A 232 3.38 -20.58 -12.39
C HIS A 232 2.91 -21.93 -12.93
N GLU A 233 3.44 -23.03 -12.39
CA GLU A 233 3.09 -24.39 -12.82
C GLU A 233 3.17 -24.63 -14.34
N GLY A 234 4.14 -23.97 -15.01
CA GLY A 234 4.37 -24.09 -16.45
C GLY A 234 3.49 -23.18 -17.32
N VAL A 235 2.56 -22.42 -16.74
CA VAL A 235 1.69 -21.46 -17.44
C VAL A 235 2.14 -20.02 -17.17
N GLU A 236 2.14 -19.18 -18.19
CA GLU A 236 2.41 -17.74 -18.05
C GLU A 236 1.21 -17.03 -17.40
N LYS A 237 1.45 -16.36 -16.28
CA LYS A 237 0.46 -15.62 -15.50
C LYS A 237 0.75 -14.11 -15.56
N SER A 238 -0.30 -13.31 -15.52
CA SER A 238 -0.19 -11.84 -15.41
C SER A 238 0.47 -11.45 -14.09
N ILE A 239 1.00 -10.24 -14.06
CA ILE A 239 1.58 -9.64 -12.87
C ILE A 239 0.83 -8.33 -12.63
N GLU A 240 0.11 -8.26 -11.53
CA GLU A 240 -0.41 -7.01 -11.00
C GLU A 240 0.70 -6.25 -10.28
N LEU A 241 0.85 -4.97 -10.65
CA LEU A 241 1.73 -4.00 -10.05
C LEU A 241 0.90 -3.01 -9.25
N GLY A 242 1.11 -2.96 -7.94
CA GLY A 242 0.53 -1.92 -7.09
C GLY A 242 1.57 -0.86 -6.75
N ALA A 243 1.36 0.39 -7.15
CA ALA A 243 2.05 1.51 -6.53
C ALA A 243 1.32 1.86 -5.23
N VAL A 244 1.93 1.48 -4.10
CA VAL A 244 1.31 1.64 -2.79
C VAL A 244 1.97 2.78 -2.02
N LEU A 245 1.16 3.73 -1.53
CA LEU A 245 1.60 4.79 -0.64
C LEU A 245 0.73 4.82 0.62
N TRP A 246 1.38 4.88 1.78
CA TRP A 246 0.73 5.08 3.06
C TRP A 246 0.94 6.49 3.57
N ILE A 247 -0.13 7.16 3.99
CA ILE A 247 -0.09 8.47 4.64
C ILE A 247 -0.93 8.45 5.91
N LYS A 248 -0.63 9.33 6.86
CA LYS A 248 -1.39 9.45 8.10
C LYS A 248 -2.12 10.77 8.13
N THR A 249 -3.38 10.72 8.52
CA THR A 249 -4.25 11.88 8.74
C THR A 249 -4.46 12.06 10.24
N HIS A 250 -4.50 13.30 10.71
CA HIS A 250 -4.66 13.63 12.13
C HIS A 250 -5.93 14.46 12.34
N ASP A 251 -6.52 14.41 13.54
CA ASP A 251 -7.56 15.36 13.91
C ASP A 251 -6.94 16.66 14.44
N MET A 252 -7.57 17.79 14.15
CA MET A 252 -7.23 19.05 14.84
C MET A 252 -7.52 18.89 16.34
N LYS A 253 -6.66 19.45 17.18
CA LYS A 253 -6.78 19.42 18.64
C LYS A 253 -6.87 20.82 19.21
#